data_AF-Q2HWQ5-F1
#
_entry.id   AF-Q2HWQ5-F1
#
_cell.length_a   1.000
_cell.length_b   1.000
_cell.length_c   1.000
_cell.angle_alpha   90.00
_cell.angle_beta   90.00
_cell.angle_gamma   90.00
#
_symmetry.space_group_name_H-M   'P 1'
#
loop_
_entity.id
_entity.type
_entity.pdbx_description
1 polymer ?
#
loop_
_entity_poly.entity_id
_entity_poly.type
_entity_poly.pdbx_seq_one_letter_code
_entity_poly.pdbx_strand_id
1 'polypeptide(L)'
;EECMFPKATDITFKNKLYDQHLGKSAPFQKPKPAKGKAEAHFSLMHYAGTVDYNVTGWLDKNKDPLNDSVVQLYQKSSVKLLAYLYAAHGGAEEGGGAKKGKKKGGSFQTVSGLFRENLGKLMTNLRS
;
A
#
# COMPACT_ATOMS: atom_id res chain seq x y z
N GLU A 1 -7.28 3.93 2.58
CA GLU A 1 -8.46 4.69 2.10
C GLU A 1 -8.08 5.74 1.07
N GLU A 2 -7.11 6.62 1.34
CA GLU A 2 -6.65 7.66 0.37
C GLU A 2 -6.27 7.11 -1.01
N CYS A 3 -5.70 5.90 -1.10
CA CYS A 3 -5.34 5.30 -2.39
C CYS A 3 -6.54 5.05 -3.34
N MET A 4 -7.77 5.06 -2.83
CA MET A 4 -8.99 4.87 -3.65
C MET A 4 -9.59 6.20 -4.16
N PHE A 5 -9.13 7.35 -3.66
CA PHE A 5 -9.68 8.65 -4.04
C PHE A 5 -8.86 9.27 -5.19
N PRO A 6 -9.46 9.54 -6.36
CA PRO A 6 -8.71 9.99 -7.56
C PRO A 6 -7.93 11.30 -7.38
N LYS A 7 -8.32 12.14 -6.41
CA LYS A 7 -7.71 13.43 -6.12
C LYS A 7 -6.90 13.45 -4.82
N ALA A 8 -6.76 12.30 -4.15
CA ALA A 8 -5.91 12.23 -2.96
C ALA A 8 -4.44 12.37 -3.36
N THR A 9 -3.68 13.07 -2.53
CA THR A 9 -2.24 13.28 -2.68
C THR A 9 -1.53 12.89 -1.39
N ASP A 10 -0.21 12.73 -1.42
CA ASP A 10 0.56 12.49 -0.21
C ASP A 10 0.35 13.60 0.84
N ILE A 11 0.06 14.83 0.38
CA ILE A 11 -0.27 15.97 1.25
C ILE A 11 -1.64 15.80 1.90
N THR A 12 -2.69 15.37 1.17
CA THR A 12 -4.00 15.10 1.79
C THR A 12 -3.91 13.95 2.78
N PHE A 13 -3.14 12.91 2.45
CA PHE A 13 -2.85 11.81 3.36
C PHE A 13 -2.15 12.28 4.64
N LYS A 14 -1.09 13.07 4.51
CA LYS A 14 -0.40 13.69 5.65
C LYS A 14 -1.38 14.49 6.51
N ASN A 15 -2.17 15.38 5.92
CA ASN A 15 -3.11 16.20 6.69
C ASN A 15 -4.10 15.35 7.49
N LYS A 16 -4.64 14.28 6.90
CA LYS A 16 -5.50 13.33 7.62
C LYS A 16 -4.79 12.61 8.76
N LEU A 17 -3.51 12.23 8.61
CA LEU A 17 -2.73 11.68 9.71
C LEU A 17 -2.62 12.68 10.88
N TYR A 18 -2.38 13.95 10.57
CA TYR A 18 -2.31 15.01 11.58
C TYR A 18 -3.64 15.20 12.29
N ASP A 19 -4.74 15.36 11.55
CA ASP A 19 -6.08 15.55 12.12
C ASP A 19 -6.49 14.40 13.04
N GLN A 20 -6.08 13.17 12.67
CA GLN A 20 -6.45 11.98 13.40
C GLN A 20 -5.54 11.65 14.59
N HIS A 21 -4.26 12.00 14.55
CA HIS A 21 -3.29 11.54 15.57
C HIS A 21 -2.62 12.65 16.37
N LEU A 22 -2.42 13.86 15.81
CA LEU A 22 -1.73 14.91 16.53
C LEU A 22 -2.52 15.35 17.77
N GLY A 23 -1.87 15.34 18.93
CA GLY A 23 -2.49 15.66 20.22
C GLY A 23 -3.41 14.57 20.78
N LYS A 24 -3.71 13.52 20.00
CA LYS A 24 -4.53 12.37 20.42
C LYS A 24 -3.70 11.11 20.68
N SER A 25 -2.49 11.05 20.12
CA SER A 25 -1.58 9.90 20.24
C SER A 25 -0.19 10.38 20.64
N ALA A 26 0.27 10.01 21.83
CA ALA A 26 1.58 10.43 22.35
C ALA A 26 2.79 10.06 21.45
N PRO A 27 2.80 8.89 20.76
CA PRO A 27 3.90 8.54 19.86
C PRO A 27 3.95 9.34 18.55
N PHE A 28 2.88 10.04 18.16
CA PHE A 28 2.82 10.79 16.90
C PHE A 28 3.23 12.25 17.10
N GLN A 29 4.31 12.66 16.45
CA GLN A 29 4.96 13.95 16.71
C GLN A 29 5.20 14.76 15.42
N LYS A 30 5.33 16.08 15.59
CA LYS A 30 5.87 16.96 14.55
C LYS A 30 7.38 16.69 14.43
N PRO A 31 7.92 16.64 13.20
CA PRO A 31 9.34 16.43 12.99
C PRO A 31 10.14 17.64 13.48
N LYS A 32 11.32 17.39 14.02
CA LYS A 32 12.25 18.45 14.44
C LYS A 32 13.10 18.84 13.24
N PRO A 33 12.96 20.07 12.68
CA PRO A 33 13.80 20.50 11.58
C PRO A 33 15.27 20.48 12.01
N ALA A 34 16.12 19.84 11.21
CA ALA A 34 17.55 19.82 11.44
C ALA A 34 18.29 20.15 10.14
N LYS A 35 19.26 21.07 10.23
CA LYS A 35 20.04 21.53 9.08
C LYS A 35 20.76 20.34 8.44
N GLY A 36 20.57 20.14 7.14
CA GLY A 36 21.20 19.06 6.38
C GLY A 36 20.46 17.72 6.40
N LYS A 37 19.31 17.61 7.09
CA LYS A 37 18.44 16.42 6.98
C LYS A 37 17.45 16.55 5.82
N ALA A 38 17.09 15.40 5.25
CA ALA A 38 16.01 15.31 4.27
C ALA A 38 14.68 15.79 4.87
N GLU A 39 13.79 16.27 4.00
CA GLU A 39 12.46 16.72 4.40
C GLU A 39 11.70 15.59 5.13
N ALA A 40 11.10 15.94 6.26
CA ALA A 40 10.27 15.04 7.06
C ALA A 40 8.89 15.66 7.27
N HIS A 41 7.87 14.80 7.21
CA HIS A 41 6.47 15.19 7.26
C HIS A 41 5.82 14.89 8.62
N PHE A 42 6.22 13.82 9.30
CA PHE A 42 5.83 13.48 10.68
C PHE A 42 6.90 12.59 11.32
N SER A 43 6.85 12.41 12.63
CA SER A 43 7.73 11.50 13.35
C SER A 43 6.94 10.52 14.21
N LEU A 44 7.48 9.31 14.37
CA LEU A 44 6.96 8.32 15.30
C LEU A 44 8.02 7.96 16.33
N MET A 45 7.59 7.89 17.59
CA MET A 45 8.42 7.38 18.68
C MET A 45 8.31 5.85 18.72
N HIS A 46 9.38 5.17 18.31
CA HIS A 46 9.53 3.72 18.47
C HIS A 46 10.31 3.41 19.74
N TYR A 47 10.32 2.14 20.15
CA TYR A 47 11.04 1.71 21.36
C TYR A 47 12.54 2.07 21.30
N ALA A 48 13.15 2.00 20.12
CA ALA A 48 14.57 2.28 19.91
C ALA A 48 14.87 3.76 19.66
N GLY A 49 13.85 4.61 19.56
CA GLY A 49 13.99 6.04 19.29
C GLY A 49 12.98 6.59 18.29
N THR A 50 13.06 7.90 18.06
CA THR A 50 12.19 8.63 17.13
C THR A 50 12.69 8.51 15.71
N VAL A 51 11.78 8.19 14.79
CA VAL A 51 12.05 8.12 13.35
C VAL A 51 11.23 9.18 12.62
N ASP A 52 11.90 9.93 11.75
CA ASP A 52 11.31 10.96 10.89
C ASP A 52 10.89 10.34 9.55
N TYR A 53 9.62 10.52 9.16
CA TYR A 53 9.04 9.93 7.95
C TYR A 53 8.73 10.98 6.89
N ASN A 54 9.05 10.64 5.63
CA ASN A 54 8.67 11.43 4.47
C ASN A 54 7.59 10.69 3.66
N VAL A 55 6.42 11.31 3.47
CA VAL A 55 5.26 10.71 2.78
C VAL A 55 5.32 10.77 1.24
N THR A 56 6.30 11.45 0.65
CA THR A 56 6.37 11.64 -0.80
C THR A 56 6.43 10.29 -1.53
N GLY A 57 5.54 10.12 -2.51
CA GLY A 57 5.34 8.92 -3.30
C GLY A 57 4.68 7.76 -2.55
N TRP A 58 4.16 7.96 -1.34
CA TRP A 58 3.56 6.86 -0.57
C TRP A 58 2.29 6.33 -1.21
N LEU A 59 1.42 7.21 -1.71
CA LEU A 59 0.20 6.77 -2.36
C LEU A 59 0.53 5.89 -3.56
N ASP A 60 1.40 6.32 -4.46
CA ASP A 60 1.73 5.56 -5.68
C ASP A 60 2.42 4.23 -5.37
N LYS A 61 3.41 4.23 -4.47
CA LYS A 61 4.05 2.98 -3.99
C LYS A 61 3.04 2.01 -3.37
N ASN A 62 1.98 2.53 -2.76
CA ASN A 62 0.97 1.70 -2.10
C ASN A 62 -0.15 1.24 -3.05
N LYS A 63 -0.35 1.93 -4.18
CA LYS A 63 -1.27 1.53 -5.27
C LYS A 63 -0.68 0.42 -6.15
N ASP A 64 0.65 0.40 -6.28
CA ASP A 64 1.38 -0.54 -7.15
C ASP A 64 0.84 -0.56 -8.60
N PRO A 65 0.82 0.60 -9.28
CA PRO A 65 0.23 0.67 -10.62
C PRO A 65 1.08 -0.12 -11.62
N LEU A 66 0.49 -1.16 -12.20
CA LEU A 66 1.05 -1.88 -13.34
C LEU A 66 0.40 -1.38 -14.63
N ASN A 67 1.15 -1.40 -15.73
CA ASN A 67 0.60 -1.12 -17.04
C ASN A 67 -0.18 -2.34 -17.55
N ASP A 68 -1.50 -2.19 -17.70
CA ASP A 68 -2.40 -3.29 -18.09
C ASP A 68 -2.02 -3.94 -19.43
N SER A 69 -1.58 -3.16 -20.43
CA SER A 69 -1.16 -3.70 -21.73
C SER A 69 0.08 -4.58 -21.60
N VAL A 70 1.03 -4.20 -20.74
CA VAL A 70 2.24 -4.99 -20.48
C VAL A 70 1.89 -6.27 -19.71
N VAL A 71 1.00 -6.18 -18.71
CA VAL A 71 0.51 -7.34 -17.96
C VAL A 71 -0.17 -8.34 -18.90
N GLN A 72 -1.06 -7.88 -19.79
CA GLN A 72 -1.73 -8.72 -20.77
C GLN A 72 -0.75 -9.39 -21.75
N LEU A 73 0.29 -8.66 -22.17
CA LEU A 73 1.34 -9.22 -23.03
C LEU A 73 2.09 -10.35 -22.31
N TYR A 74 2.44 -10.16 -21.04
CA TYR A 74 3.15 -11.19 -20.25
C TYR A 74 2.29 -12.40 -19.96
N GLN A 75 0.99 -12.24 -19.74
CA GLN A 75 0.04 -13.34 -19.60
C GLN A 75 -0.05 -14.23 -20.84
N LYS A 76 0.12 -13.64 -22.03
CA LYS A 76 0.07 -14.33 -23.33
C LYS A 76 1.47 -14.71 -23.84
N SER A 77 2.51 -14.59 -23.01
CA SER A 77 3.88 -14.89 -23.41
C SER A 77 4.06 -16.36 -23.80
N SER A 78 4.87 -16.63 -24.82
CA SER A 78 5.33 -17.99 -25.17
C SER A 78 6.29 -18.58 -24.12
N VAL A 79 6.87 -17.75 -23.25
CA VAL A 79 7.69 -18.19 -22.12
C VAL A 79 6.77 -18.59 -20.96
N LYS A 80 6.61 -19.90 -20.75
CA LYS A 80 5.68 -20.47 -19.75
C LYS A 80 5.86 -19.87 -18.34
N LEU A 81 7.10 -19.65 -17.91
CA LEU A 81 7.37 -19.06 -16.60
C LEU A 81 6.83 -17.63 -16.48
N LEU A 82 7.00 -16.81 -17.53
CA LEU A 82 6.53 -15.43 -17.53
C LEU A 82 5.00 -15.35 -17.49
N ALA A 83 4.33 -16.18 -18.31
CA ALA A 83 2.88 -16.29 -18.29
C ALA A 83 2.35 -16.75 -16.91
N TYR A 84 3.04 -17.70 -16.28
CA TYR A 84 2.68 -18.20 -14.94
C TYR A 84 2.75 -17.10 -13.87
N LEU A 85 3.81 -16.28 -13.85
CA LEU A 85 3.99 -15.21 -12.86
C LEU A 85 2.89 -14.14 -12.92
N TYR A 86 2.36 -13.87 -14.11
CA TYR A 86 1.33 -12.83 -14.32
C TYR A 86 -0.10 -13.39 -14.38
N ALA A 87 -0.30 -14.70 -14.20
CA ALA A 87 -1.61 -15.33 -14.29
C ALA A 87 -2.65 -14.75 -13.30
N ALA A 88 -2.21 -14.35 -12.11
CA ALA A 88 -3.08 -13.79 -11.06
C ALA A 88 -3.27 -12.26 -11.14
N HIS A 89 -2.48 -11.56 -11.96
CA HIS A 89 -2.56 -10.10 -12.12
C HIS A 89 -3.71 -9.65 -13.05
N GLY A 90 -4.38 -10.58 -13.74
CA GLY A 90 -5.51 -10.30 -14.64
C GLY A 90 -6.85 -10.45 -13.93
N GLY A 91 -7.23 -9.46 -13.14
CA GLY A 91 -8.51 -9.46 -12.43
C GLY A 91 -9.44 -8.34 -12.87
N ALA A 92 -9.91 -8.32 -14.13
CA ALA A 92 -11.15 -7.58 -14.47
C ALA A 92 -11.85 -7.94 -15.79
N GLU A 93 -11.17 -8.19 -16.92
CA GLU A 93 -11.87 -7.94 -18.21
C GLU A 93 -12.15 -9.13 -19.15
N GLU A 94 -11.62 -10.35 -18.96
CA GLU A 94 -11.94 -11.45 -19.89
C GLU A 94 -12.28 -12.75 -19.16
N GLY A 95 -13.58 -13.10 -19.14
CA GLY A 95 -14.00 -14.46 -18.80
C GLY A 95 -15.40 -14.57 -18.19
N GLY A 96 -16.43 -14.57 -19.04
CA GLY A 96 -17.72 -15.16 -18.69
C GLY A 96 -17.52 -16.66 -18.42
N GLY A 97 -17.46 -17.05 -17.15
CA GLY A 97 -17.29 -18.45 -16.77
C GLY A 97 -17.36 -18.64 -15.27
N ALA A 98 -18.47 -19.21 -14.81
CA ALA A 98 -18.81 -19.38 -13.41
C ALA A 98 -17.77 -20.19 -12.62
N LYS A 99 -17.22 -19.61 -11.54
CA LYS A 99 -16.92 -20.30 -10.28
C LYS A 99 -16.77 -19.32 -9.10
N LYS A 100 -17.84 -19.27 -8.29
CA LYS A 100 -17.92 -19.02 -6.83
C LYS A 100 -16.86 -18.08 -6.19
N GLY A 101 -17.34 -16.89 -5.77
CA GLY A 101 -17.05 -16.42 -4.41
C GLY A 101 -16.16 -15.18 -4.22
N LYS A 102 -15.63 -14.54 -5.27
CA LYS A 102 -14.91 -13.27 -5.10
C LYS A 102 -15.85 -12.11 -5.39
N LYS A 103 -16.22 -11.36 -4.34
CA LYS A 103 -17.10 -10.18 -4.40
C LYS A 103 -16.83 -9.35 -5.66
N LYS A 104 -17.89 -9.11 -6.44
CA LYS A 104 -17.93 -8.03 -7.44
C LYS A 104 -17.55 -6.72 -6.74
N GLY A 105 -16.55 -6.05 -7.30
CA GLY A 105 -15.80 -4.97 -6.63
C GLY A 105 -14.41 -5.49 -6.32
N GLY A 106 -13.50 -5.38 -7.29
CA GLY A 106 -12.08 -5.59 -7.03
C GLY A 106 -11.72 -4.77 -5.81
N SER A 107 -11.48 -5.43 -4.68
CA SER A 107 -10.97 -4.76 -3.50
C SER A 107 -9.71 -4.07 -3.97
N PHE A 108 -9.66 -2.74 -3.89
CA PHE A 108 -8.45 -1.99 -4.19
C PHE A 108 -7.37 -2.50 -3.22
N GLN A 109 -6.59 -3.48 -3.68
CA GLN A 109 -5.66 -4.19 -2.84
C GLN A 109 -4.40 -3.34 -2.79
N THR A 110 -4.23 -2.64 -1.67
CA THR A 110 -3.01 -1.89 -1.43
C THR A 110 -1.87 -2.81 -1.00
N VAL A 111 -0.64 -2.43 -1.32
CA VAL A 111 0.58 -3.12 -0.88
C VAL A 111 0.60 -3.28 0.64
N SER A 112 0.34 -2.19 1.37
CA SER A 112 0.26 -2.22 2.84
C SER A 112 -0.90 -3.07 3.38
N GLY A 113 -2.01 -3.20 2.64
CA GLY A 113 -3.11 -4.11 2.98
C GLY A 113 -2.68 -5.56 2.98
N LEU A 114 -1.95 -5.99 1.94
CA LEU A 114 -1.40 -7.36 1.85
C LEU A 114 -0.36 -7.62 2.94
N PHE A 115 0.57 -6.66 3.17
CA PHE A 115 1.56 -6.79 4.25
C PHE A 115 0.91 -6.89 5.63
N ARG A 116 -0.15 -6.12 5.89
CA ARG A 116 -0.89 -6.19 7.15
C ARG A 116 -1.55 -7.55 7.36
N GLU A 117 -2.13 -8.14 6.31
CA GLU A 117 -2.73 -9.48 6.39
C GLU A 117 -1.67 -10.55 6.68
N ASN A 118 -0.55 -10.52 5.95
CA ASN A 118 0.56 -11.46 6.14
C ASN A 118 1.17 -11.33 7.54
N LEU A 119 1.36 -10.09 8.02
CA LEU A 119 1.85 -9.83 9.38
C LEU A 119 0.88 -10.36 10.43
N GLY A 120 -0.44 -10.17 10.24
CA GLY A 120 -1.46 -10.70 11.14
C GLY A 120 -1.36 -12.23 11.28
N LYS A 121 -1.28 -12.94 10.15
CA LYS A 121 -1.11 -14.41 10.11
C LYS A 121 0.17 -14.86 10.82
N LEU A 122 1.28 -14.19 10.53
CA LEU A 122 2.57 -14.49 11.18
C LEU A 122 2.49 -14.32 12.70
N MET A 123 1.92 -13.20 13.17
CA MET A 123 1.82 -12.93 14.60
C MET A 123 0.89 -13.91 15.33
N THR A 124 -0.16 -14.42 14.68
CA THR A 124 -0.99 -15.50 15.23
C THR A 124 -0.20 -16.78 15.40
N ASN A 125 0.57 -17.19 14.39
CA ASN A 125 1.39 -18.39 14.45
C ASN A 125 2.48 -18.32 15.52
N LEU A 126 3.11 -17.15 15.72
CA LEU A 126 4.14 -16.97 16.75
C LEU A 126 3.60 -16.95 18.18
N ARG A 127 2.30 -16.73 18.37
CA ARG A 127 1.62 -16.75 19.68
C ARG A 127 1.04 -18.11 20.04
N SER A 128 0.97 -19.01 19.07
CA SER A 128 0.44 -20.38 19.21
C SER A 128 1.57 -21.32 19.61
#